data_AF-A0A0P9RDG9-F1
#
_entry.id   AF-A0A0P9RDG9-F1
#
_cell.length_a   1.000
_cell.length_b   1.000
_cell.length_c   1.000
_cell.angle_alpha   90.00
_cell.angle_beta   90.00
_cell.angle_gamma   90.00
#
_symmetry.space_group_name_H-M   'P 1'
#
loop_
_entity.id
_entity.type
_entity.pdbx_description
1 polymer ?
#
loop_
_entity_poly.entity_id
_entity_poly.type
_entity_poly.pdbx_seq_one_letter_code
_entity_poly.pdbx_strand_id
1 'polypeptide(L)'
;MIDALQVAHTELSTPATPEVWGARLQSLLQLFFLADSEHDDYLLAQLETLRENWLDTCATVTLIDELPLTVVREAWLAGLDQGRLSQRFLAGSVNFCTLMPMRAIPFKVVCLLGMNDGDYPRAQPPLDFDLMGSDYRPGDRSRREDDRYLLLEALLSARDQLYISWVGHSIRDNSERPASVLIGQLRDHLASGWRLASETGPDDSQDSGERLLQALTVDHPLQPFSANYFHAGTGYFSFAREWRLLHETDLQMPVPQALLPHQQEEPLSIAQLQDFLRNPVKHFFSQRLKIYFEVAEAPLADEEPFVLDALERYGLSESLLSAAMVCPDDIETALQTQALKLQASGLLPLAGFGTLMQNELIEPLPDVLKRYHDLLKLWPDTLSSALPISFSHAGVSIDGWLGGLHRNADGELLLVTAIPNSIGSKKTRKWHRLIRPWVNHLVACACELPLHTALVASDETLMLDPLDKDAAITTLNHVLMAWLRGMQEPLPVAVKTAFAWLGQPADKAEAAARKAYEGDGQTTDGERRESMALARQFPDFDALMDSEEFAGWCETLYKPIYDAPWQSLSGGEGSA
;
A
#
# COMPACT_ATOMS: atom_id res chain seq x y z
N MET A 1 -17.21 22.23 -10.67
CA MET A 1 -15.99 22.43 -9.84
C MET A 1 -14.78 22.74 -10.71
N ILE A 2 -14.43 21.90 -11.69
CA ILE A 2 -13.28 22.15 -12.59
C ILE A 2 -13.39 23.48 -13.34
N ASP A 3 -14.56 23.81 -13.90
CA ASP A 3 -14.78 25.10 -14.58
C ASP A 3 -14.56 26.30 -13.64
N ALA A 4 -15.02 26.18 -12.39
CA ALA A 4 -14.83 27.21 -11.36
C ALA A 4 -13.34 27.40 -11.03
N LEU A 5 -12.57 26.31 -10.94
CA LEU A 5 -11.12 26.37 -10.75
C LEU A 5 -10.42 27.03 -11.94
N GLN A 6 -10.86 26.78 -13.17
CA GLN A 6 -10.28 27.39 -14.37
C GLN A 6 -10.56 28.90 -14.43
N VAL A 7 -11.78 29.33 -14.07
CA VAL A 7 -12.13 30.74 -13.94
C VAL A 7 -11.27 31.40 -12.87
N ALA A 8 -11.22 30.83 -11.66
CA ALA A 8 -10.41 31.35 -10.57
C ALA A 8 -8.92 31.42 -10.94
N HIS A 9 -8.36 30.39 -11.56
CA HIS A 9 -6.97 30.40 -12.03
C HIS A 9 -6.71 31.56 -12.99
N THR A 10 -7.62 31.78 -13.95
CA THR A 10 -7.48 32.86 -14.93
C THR A 10 -7.54 34.24 -14.26
N GLU A 11 -8.50 34.45 -13.35
CA GLU A 11 -8.65 35.70 -12.62
C GLU A 11 -7.44 35.97 -11.71
N LEU A 12 -7.04 35.00 -10.91
CA LEU A 12 -5.92 35.12 -9.96
C LEU A 12 -4.55 35.20 -10.65
N SER A 13 -4.44 34.82 -11.93
CA SER A 13 -3.18 34.97 -12.69
C SER A 13 -2.92 36.40 -13.17
N THR A 14 -3.94 37.27 -13.15
CA THR A 14 -3.81 38.66 -13.61
C THR A 14 -3.50 39.61 -12.44
N PRO A 15 -2.41 40.39 -12.49
CA PRO A 15 -2.18 41.47 -11.53
C PRO A 15 -3.37 42.43 -11.47
N ALA A 16 -3.66 42.96 -10.28
CA ALA A 16 -4.79 43.87 -10.07
C ALA A 16 -4.55 44.81 -8.87
N THR A 17 -5.37 45.84 -8.76
CA THR A 17 -5.34 46.78 -7.62
C THR A 17 -5.85 46.10 -6.34
N PRO A 18 -5.52 46.64 -5.14
CA PRO A 18 -5.98 46.06 -3.88
C PRO A 18 -7.50 45.86 -3.79
N GLU A 19 -8.29 46.81 -4.30
CA GLU A 19 -9.75 46.74 -4.30
C GLU A 19 -10.28 45.53 -5.10
N VAL A 20 -9.71 45.31 -6.28
CA VAL A 20 -10.06 44.16 -7.14
C VAL A 20 -9.63 42.85 -6.48
N TRP A 21 -8.45 42.81 -5.86
CA TRP A 21 -8.02 41.66 -5.07
C TRP A 21 -8.96 41.37 -3.90
N GLY A 22 -9.40 42.39 -3.18
CA GLY A 22 -10.38 42.26 -2.09
C GLY A 22 -11.65 41.57 -2.54
N ALA A 23 -12.18 41.92 -3.72
CA ALA A 23 -13.36 41.26 -4.29
C ALA A 23 -13.07 39.83 -4.75
N ARG A 24 -11.95 39.59 -5.44
CA ARG A 24 -11.55 38.26 -5.92
C ARG A 24 -11.39 37.26 -4.78
N LEU A 25 -10.71 37.66 -3.70
CA LEU A 25 -10.50 36.80 -2.53
C LEU A 25 -11.81 36.47 -1.81
N GLN A 26 -12.72 37.44 -1.70
CA GLN A 26 -14.05 37.20 -1.13
C GLN A 26 -14.86 36.22 -1.98
N SER A 27 -14.91 36.40 -3.30
CA SER A 27 -15.59 35.49 -4.23
C SER A 27 -15.00 34.07 -4.16
N LEU A 28 -13.67 33.96 -4.03
CA LEU A 28 -12.99 32.67 -3.87
C LEU A 28 -13.47 31.94 -2.61
N LEU A 29 -13.53 32.65 -1.47
CA LEU A 29 -14.02 32.08 -0.22
C LEU A 29 -15.46 31.56 -0.36
N GLN A 30 -16.35 32.38 -0.94
CA GLN A 30 -17.77 32.04 -1.12
C GLN A 30 -18.01 30.89 -2.12
N LEU A 31 -17.16 30.76 -3.14
CA LEU A 31 -17.34 29.78 -4.21
C LEU A 31 -16.81 28.40 -3.84
N PHE A 32 -15.69 28.33 -3.11
CA PHE A 32 -14.99 27.07 -2.84
C PHE A 32 -15.17 26.52 -1.43
N PHE A 33 -15.60 27.34 -0.47
CA PHE A 33 -15.70 26.91 0.92
C PHE A 33 -17.14 26.99 1.44
N LEU A 34 -17.56 25.89 2.07
CA LEU A 34 -18.78 25.79 2.85
C LEU A 34 -18.38 25.30 4.24
N ALA A 35 -18.63 26.10 5.28
CA ALA A 35 -18.33 25.70 6.65
C ALA A 35 -19.24 24.55 7.09
N ASP A 36 -18.63 23.50 7.65
CA ASP A 36 -19.34 22.34 8.22
C ASP A 36 -19.22 22.30 9.76
N SER A 37 -18.29 23.06 10.33
CA SER A 37 -18.03 23.14 11.77
C SER A 37 -17.86 24.58 12.27
N GLU A 38 -18.04 24.79 13.57
CA GLU A 38 -17.74 26.08 14.24
C GLU A 38 -16.28 26.51 14.04
N HIS A 39 -15.37 25.55 13.86
CA HIS A 39 -13.97 25.82 13.57
C HIS A 39 -13.80 26.40 12.16
N ASP A 40 -14.52 25.87 11.17
CA ASP A 40 -14.49 26.37 9.80
C ASP A 40 -15.08 27.77 9.72
N ASP A 41 -16.21 28.00 10.40
CA ASP A 41 -16.83 29.33 10.52
C ASP A 41 -15.84 30.34 11.11
N TYR A 42 -15.11 29.96 12.16
CA TYR A 42 -14.09 30.80 12.76
C TYR A 42 -12.94 31.10 11.79
N LEU A 43 -12.44 30.10 11.05
CA LEU A 43 -11.35 30.28 10.10
C LEU A 43 -11.75 31.16 8.91
N LEU A 44 -12.96 30.98 8.37
CA LEU A 44 -13.49 31.82 7.29
C LEU A 44 -13.64 33.28 7.76
N ALA A 45 -14.21 33.51 8.95
CA ALA A 45 -14.30 34.83 9.53
C ALA A 45 -12.92 35.47 9.78
N GLN A 46 -11.92 34.66 10.18
CA GLN A 46 -10.54 35.12 10.34
C GLN A 46 -9.93 35.54 9.00
N LEU A 47 -10.12 34.75 7.93
CA LEU A 47 -9.66 35.07 6.58
C LEU A 47 -10.30 36.37 6.05
N GLU A 48 -11.60 36.57 6.30
CA GLU A 48 -12.30 37.82 5.98
C GLU A 48 -11.72 39.00 6.74
N THR A 49 -11.48 38.85 8.04
CA THR A 49 -10.86 39.89 8.88
C THR A 49 -9.45 40.24 8.40
N LEU A 50 -8.63 39.26 8.03
CA LEU A 50 -7.29 39.48 7.48
C LEU A 50 -7.33 40.21 6.15
N ARG A 51 -8.30 39.87 5.29
CA ARG A 51 -8.53 40.54 4.01
C ARG A 51 -8.89 42.00 4.22
N GLU A 52 -9.79 42.31 5.15
CA GLU A 52 -10.20 43.68 5.49
C GLU A 52 -9.02 44.50 6.04
N ASN A 53 -8.28 43.97 7.01
CA ASN A 53 -7.10 44.65 7.57
C ASN A 53 -6.04 44.96 6.51
N TRP A 54 -5.84 44.05 5.55
CA TRP A 54 -4.92 44.27 4.44
C TRP A 54 -5.39 45.40 3.53
N LEU A 55 -6.68 45.42 3.16
CA LEU A 55 -7.28 46.51 2.36
C LEU A 55 -7.17 47.86 3.06
N ASP A 56 -7.46 47.92 4.36
CA ASP A 56 -7.33 49.14 5.16
C ASP A 56 -5.88 49.65 5.20
N THR A 57 -4.91 48.73 5.28
CA THR A 57 -3.49 49.05 5.23
C THR A 57 -3.10 49.65 3.88
N CYS A 58 -3.55 49.05 2.77
CA CYS A 58 -3.35 49.57 1.43
C CYS A 58 -3.98 50.96 1.24
N ALA A 59 -5.20 51.16 1.77
CA ALA A 59 -5.90 52.43 1.69
C ALA A 59 -5.18 53.54 2.48
N THR A 60 -4.62 53.22 3.65
CA THR A 60 -3.87 54.17 4.50
C THR A 60 -2.68 54.79 3.78
N VAL A 61 -2.04 54.05 2.87
CA VAL A 61 -0.89 54.51 2.07
C VAL A 61 -1.27 54.90 0.64
N THR A 62 -2.56 54.87 0.29
CA THR A 62 -3.08 55.14 -1.06
C THR A 62 -2.41 54.27 -2.14
N LEU A 63 -2.25 52.97 -1.86
CA LEU A 63 -1.64 52.05 -2.82
C LEU A 63 -2.61 51.76 -3.97
N ILE A 64 -2.27 52.25 -5.16
CA ILE A 64 -3.07 52.09 -6.40
C ILE A 64 -2.39 51.19 -7.45
N ASP A 65 -1.17 50.71 -7.16
CA ASP A 65 -0.42 49.87 -8.07
C ASP A 65 -1.06 48.48 -8.23
N GLU A 66 -0.90 47.89 -9.42
CA GLU A 66 -1.30 46.52 -9.66
C GLU A 66 -0.32 45.56 -8.97
N LEU A 67 -0.85 44.71 -8.10
CA LEU A 67 -0.08 43.73 -7.35
C LEU A 67 -0.23 42.34 -7.97
N PRO A 68 0.85 41.55 -8.10
CA PRO A 68 0.74 40.15 -8.48
C PRO A 68 0.22 39.31 -7.31
N LEU A 69 -0.39 38.16 -7.62
CA LEU A 69 -0.93 37.22 -6.61
C LEU A 69 0.10 36.82 -5.56
N THR A 70 1.37 36.67 -5.92
CA THR A 70 2.43 36.26 -4.99
C THR A 70 2.61 37.22 -3.81
N VAL A 71 2.46 38.53 -4.05
CA VAL A 71 2.54 39.57 -3.01
C VAL A 71 1.28 39.57 -2.14
N VAL A 72 0.11 39.50 -2.79
CA VAL A 72 -1.20 39.52 -2.11
C VAL A 72 -1.37 38.28 -1.23
N ARG A 73 -1.04 37.10 -1.75
CA ARG A 73 -1.11 35.83 -1.02
C ARG A 73 -0.27 35.88 0.25
N GLU A 74 0.97 36.33 0.15
CA GLU A 74 1.87 36.44 1.30
C GLU A 74 1.30 37.40 2.35
N ALA A 75 0.90 38.61 1.93
CA ALA A 75 0.38 39.62 2.84
C ALA A 75 -0.93 39.19 3.52
N TRP A 76 -1.81 38.50 2.80
CA TRP A 76 -3.09 38.03 3.32
C TRP A 76 -2.94 36.83 4.25
N LEU A 77 -2.17 35.81 3.84
CA LEU A 77 -2.07 34.54 4.59
C LEU A 77 -1.06 34.60 5.75
N ALA A 78 -0.08 35.51 5.73
CA ALA A 78 0.88 35.65 6.84
C ALA A 78 0.22 35.96 8.20
N GLY A 79 -1.01 36.49 8.20
CA GLY A 79 -1.79 36.70 9.42
C GLY A 79 -2.37 35.42 10.04
N LEU A 80 -2.47 34.32 9.29
CA LEU A 80 -2.86 33.00 9.81
C LEU A 80 -1.70 32.32 10.54
N ASP A 81 -0.48 32.47 10.01
CA ASP A 81 0.74 31.89 10.59
C ASP A 81 1.13 32.55 11.91
N GLN A 82 0.63 33.76 12.15
CA GLN A 82 0.74 34.44 13.44
C GLN A 82 -0.20 33.76 14.44
N GLY A 83 0.27 32.64 15.01
CA GLY A 83 -0.44 31.91 16.06
C GLY A 83 -0.91 32.87 17.16
N ARG A 84 -2.20 33.21 17.15
CA ARG A 84 -2.78 34.01 18.22
C ARG A 84 -2.89 33.13 19.45
N LEU A 85 -2.23 33.56 20.51
CA LEU A 85 -2.33 33.01 21.86
C LEU A 85 -3.71 33.33 22.49
N SER A 86 -4.80 33.24 21.72
CA SER A 86 -6.14 33.66 22.16
C SER A 86 -7.02 32.47 22.57
N GLN A 87 -6.44 31.41 23.12
CA GLN A 87 -7.21 30.38 23.80
C GLN A 87 -7.07 30.50 25.31
N ARG A 88 -8.18 30.88 25.96
CA ARG A 88 -8.60 30.46 27.31
C ARG A 88 -7.49 30.31 28.37
N PHE A 89 -6.64 31.33 28.48
CA PHE A 89 -5.68 31.43 29.58
C PHE A 89 -6.38 31.44 30.94
N LEU A 90 -5.89 30.61 31.88
CA LEU A 90 -6.47 30.38 33.21
C LEU A 90 -7.87 29.73 33.21
N ALA A 91 -8.35 29.23 32.07
CA ALA A 91 -9.58 28.44 32.02
C ALA A 91 -9.25 26.94 32.19
N GLY A 92 -9.09 26.50 33.43
CA GLY A 92 -8.80 25.10 33.76
C GLY A 92 -7.73 24.96 34.83
N SER A 93 -7.32 23.72 35.12
CA SER A 93 -6.33 23.38 36.15
C SER A 93 -4.90 23.26 35.62
N VAL A 94 -4.71 23.04 34.32
CA VAL A 94 -3.40 22.88 33.66
C VAL A 94 -3.37 23.79 32.43
N ASN A 95 -2.31 24.59 32.29
CA ASN A 95 -2.12 25.50 31.18
C ASN A 95 -0.92 25.07 30.34
N PHE A 96 -1.09 24.94 29.02
CA PHE A 96 0.00 24.77 28.06
C PHE A 96 0.20 26.07 27.31
N CYS A 97 1.41 26.62 27.35
CA CYS A 97 1.74 27.86 26.68
C CYS A 97 3.23 27.97 26.37
N THR A 98 3.59 28.90 25.50
CA THR A 98 4.98 29.37 25.39
C THR A 98 5.34 30.19 26.65
N LEU A 99 6.62 30.54 26.82
CA LEU A 99 7.10 31.28 28.01
C LEU A 99 6.56 32.73 28.14
N MET A 100 5.91 33.28 27.11
CA MET A 100 5.51 34.70 27.05
C MET A 100 4.19 35.07 27.77
N PRO A 101 3.06 34.35 27.63
CA PRO A 101 1.75 34.82 28.10
C PRO A 101 1.53 34.77 29.63
N MET A 102 2.38 34.05 30.36
CA MET A 102 2.25 33.78 31.80
C MET A 102 3.47 34.23 32.60
N ARG A 103 4.22 35.16 32.01
CA ARG A 103 5.50 35.66 32.50
C ARG A 103 5.37 36.20 33.93
N ALA A 104 6.32 35.82 34.79
CA ALA A 104 6.43 36.27 36.18
C ALA A 104 5.19 36.04 37.08
N ILE A 105 4.26 35.17 36.67
CA ILE A 105 3.16 34.72 37.53
C ILE A 105 3.64 33.53 38.35
N PRO A 106 3.49 33.53 39.68
CA PRO A 106 3.92 32.42 40.52
C PRO A 106 2.99 31.21 40.37
N PHE A 107 3.57 30.05 40.08
CA PHE A 107 2.86 28.77 40.02
C PHE A 107 3.49 27.78 41.00
N LYS A 108 2.68 26.88 41.57
CA LYS A 108 3.19 25.78 42.39
C LYS A 108 4.15 24.90 41.60
N VAL A 109 3.76 24.54 40.39
CA VAL A 109 4.55 23.71 39.49
C VAL A 109 4.75 24.44 38.16
N VAL A 110 5.99 24.51 37.70
CA VAL A 110 6.36 25.03 36.37
C VAL A 110 7.05 23.92 35.60
N CYS A 111 6.57 23.61 34.39
CA CYS A 111 7.14 22.57 33.54
C CYS A 111 7.69 23.20 32.25
N LEU A 112 8.98 23.06 32.01
CA LEU A 112 9.66 23.47 30.78
C LEU A 112 9.94 22.22 29.94
N LEU A 113 9.34 22.16 28.76
CA LEU A 113 9.43 20.99 27.88
C LEU A 113 10.22 21.35 26.62
N GLY A 114 10.98 20.39 26.11
CA GLY A 114 11.73 20.56 24.86
C GLY A 114 12.87 21.57 24.98
N MET A 115 13.53 21.63 26.14
CA MET A 115 14.66 22.51 26.41
C MET A 115 15.94 21.96 25.78
N ASN A 116 15.91 21.75 24.46
CA ASN A 116 17.00 21.17 23.67
C ASN A 116 18.01 22.24 23.25
N ASP A 117 19.24 21.82 22.96
CA ASP A 117 20.17 22.68 22.24
C ASP A 117 19.66 23.01 20.84
N GLY A 118 19.88 24.23 20.38
CA GLY A 118 19.35 24.76 19.12
C GLY A 118 17.87 25.21 19.16
N ASP A 119 17.03 24.61 20.00
CA ASP A 119 15.61 25.00 20.15
C ASP A 119 15.44 26.15 21.15
N TYR A 120 16.22 26.14 22.24
CA TYR A 120 16.17 27.17 23.28
C TYR A 120 17.58 27.57 23.74
N PRO A 121 17.89 28.88 23.91
CA PRO A 121 17.08 30.04 23.58
C PRO A 121 16.82 30.13 22.07
N ARG A 122 15.69 30.71 21.66
CA ARG A 122 15.29 30.77 20.26
C ARG A 122 16.29 31.62 19.48
N ALA A 123 16.85 31.04 18.43
CA ALA A 123 17.72 31.76 17.51
C ALA A 123 16.89 32.58 16.53
N GLN A 124 17.12 33.89 16.49
CA GLN A 124 16.67 34.72 15.39
C GLN A 124 17.81 35.66 15.01
N PRO A 125 18.49 35.43 13.87
CA PRO A 125 19.53 36.33 13.43
C PRO A 125 18.92 37.72 13.19
N PRO A 126 19.61 38.80 13.61
CA PRO A 126 19.23 40.14 13.19
C PRO A 126 19.35 40.24 11.66
N LEU A 127 18.63 41.18 11.08
CA LEU A 127 18.78 41.48 9.65
C LEU A 127 20.17 42.09 9.44
N ASP A 128 20.86 41.73 8.34
CA ASP A 128 22.23 42.20 8.07
C ASP A 128 22.35 43.74 7.98
N PHE A 129 21.23 44.42 7.72
CA PHE A 129 21.13 45.87 7.65
C PHE A 129 20.60 46.52 8.94
N ASP A 130 20.37 45.75 9.99
CA ASP A 130 19.99 46.27 11.31
C ASP A 130 21.21 46.86 12.02
N LEU A 131 21.38 48.18 11.87
CA LEU A 131 22.46 48.92 12.51
C LEU A 131 22.40 48.85 14.05
N MET A 132 21.21 48.65 14.64
CA MET A 132 21.06 48.51 16.10
C MET A 132 21.71 47.22 16.61
N GLY A 133 21.77 46.18 15.79
CA GLY A 133 22.50 44.95 16.12
C GLY A 133 24.02 45.16 16.25
N SER A 134 24.57 46.17 15.56
CA SER A 134 26.02 46.47 15.55
C SER A 134 26.47 47.49 16.60
N ASP A 135 25.58 48.37 17.06
CA ASP A 135 25.85 49.39 18.09
C ASP A 135 24.84 49.28 19.24
N TYR A 136 24.94 48.17 20.01
CA TYR A 136 24.01 47.86 21.10
C TYR A 136 24.07 48.91 22.23
N ARG A 137 22.90 49.37 22.69
CA ARG A 137 22.72 50.32 23.78
C ARG A 137 21.81 49.78 24.89
N PRO A 138 21.99 50.22 26.14
CA PRO A 138 21.05 49.91 27.22
C PRO A 138 19.61 50.34 26.85
N GLY A 139 18.70 49.37 26.84
CA GLY A 139 17.30 49.56 26.40
C GLY A 139 16.98 48.88 25.07
N ASP A 140 17.99 48.50 24.28
CA ASP A 140 17.80 47.75 23.05
C ASP A 140 17.33 46.32 23.37
N ARG A 141 16.30 45.88 22.65
CA ARG A 141 15.69 44.58 22.84
C ARG A 141 16.52 43.51 22.13
N SER A 142 16.92 42.48 22.88
CA SER A 142 17.56 41.28 22.32
C SER A 142 16.70 40.08 22.63
N ARG A 143 16.20 39.38 21.59
CA ARG A 143 15.39 38.18 21.78
C ARG A 143 16.15 37.07 22.52
N ARG A 144 17.46 36.97 22.29
CA ARG A 144 18.34 36.03 22.99
C ARG A 144 18.39 36.35 24.49
N GLU A 145 18.55 37.62 24.86
CA GLU A 145 18.57 38.03 26.27
C GLU A 145 17.17 37.93 26.90
N ASP A 146 16.11 38.25 26.15
CA ASP A 146 14.73 38.05 26.58
C ASP A 146 14.49 36.57 26.93
N ASP A 147 14.90 35.63 26.07
CA ASP A 147 14.76 34.20 26.33
C ASP A 147 15.57 33.75 27.54
N ARG A 148 16.82 34.20 27.68
CA ARG A 148 17.65 33.92 28.87
C ARG A 148 16.96 34.39 30.15
N TYR A 149 16.37 35.58 30.11
CA TYR A 149 15.65 36.15 31.23
C TYR A 149 14.33 35.43 31.51
N LEU A 150 13.63 34.94 30.47
CA LEU A 150 12.41 34.14 30.62
C LEU A 150 12.68 32.82 31.38
N LEU A 151 13.83 32.17 31.16
CA LEU A 151 14.20 30.98 31.96
C LEU A 151 14.37 31.34 33.43
N LEU A 152 15.04 32.46 33.71
CA LEU A 152 15.24 32.94 35.07
C LEU A 152 13.90 33.26 35.74
N GLU A 153 12.98 33.92 35.03
CA GLU A 153 11.63 34.17 35.54
C GLU A 153 10.87 32.86 35.79
N ALA A 154 10.98 31.87 34.91
CA ALA A 154 10.35 30.56 35.12
C ALA A 154 10.87 29.88 36.39
N LEU A 155 12.20 29.93 36.61
CA LEU A 155 12.84 29.44 37.83
C LEU A 155 12.35 30.18 39.09
N LEU A 156 12.25 31.51 39.04
CA LEU A 156 11.79 32.35 40.16
C LEU A 156 10.28 32.26 40.42
N SER A 157 9.50 31.89 39.41
CA SER A 157 8.05 31.71 39.49
C SER A 157 7.62 30.35 40.06
N ALA A 158 8.47 29.32 39.94
CA ALA A 158 8.20 28.00 40.51
C ALA A 158 8.23 28.06 42.04
N ARG A 159 7.13 27.67 42.71
CA ARG A 159 7.00 27.74 44.18
C ARG A 159 7.29 26.41 44.87
N ASP A 160 6.81 25.31 44.30
CA ASP A 160 6.94 23.98 44.87
C ASP A 160 7.86 23.09 44.01
N GLN A 161 7.72 23.13 42.68
CA GLN A 161 8.49 22.28 41.77
C GLN A 161 8.78 22.95 40.41
N LEU A 162 10.02 22.79 39.94
CA LEU A 162 10.43 23.05 38.56
C LEU A 162 10.71 21.71 37.87
N TYR A 163 10.01 21.44 36.78
CA TYR A 163 10.22 20.28 35.92
C TYR A 163 10.83 20.74 34.60
N ILE A 164 11.89 20.06 34.14
CA ILE A 164 12.60 20.39 32.90
C ILE A 164 12.79 19.11 32.10
N SER A 165 12.42 19.11 30.82
CA SER A 165 12.71 18.00 29.90
C SER A 165 13.35 18.47 28.61
N TRP A 166 14.15 17.58 28.03
CA TRP A 166 14.76 17.71 26.71
C TRP A 166 14.85 16.32 26.06
N VAL A 167 15.07 16.28 24.76
CA VAL A 167 15.29 15.06 23.99
C VAL A 167 16.77 14.72 24.05
N GLY A 168 17.13 13.77 24.91
CA GLY A 168 18.52 13.38 25.14
C GLY A 168 19.16 12.52 24.05
N HIS A 169 18.36 11.89 23.18
CA HIS A 169 18.86 11.02 22.11
C HIS A 169 18.04 11.15 20.83
N SER A 170 18.68 10.95 19.68
CA SER A 170 18.04 10.85 18.38
C SER A 170 17.25 9.54 18.23
N ILE A 171 15.98 9.63 17.82
CA ILE A 171 15.12 8.47 17.59
C ILE A 171 15.60 7.56 16.43
N ARG A 172 16.47 8.07 15.54
CA ARG A 172 16.92 7.35 14.34
C ARG A 172 18.17 6.51 14.57
N ASP A 173 19.19 7.11 15.18
CA ASP A 173 20.53 6.55 15.31
C ASP A 173 21.03 6.49 16.77
N ASN A 174 20.20 6.89 17.73
CA ASN A 174 20.53 6.92 19.15
C ASN A 174 21.77 7.77 19.48
N SER A 175 22.11 8.76 18.64
CA SER A 175 23.14 9.75 18.96
C SER A 175 22.69 10.64 20.13
N GLU A 176 23.61 10.95 21.03
CA GLU A 176 23.36 11.83 22.18
C GLU A 176 23.06 13.26 21.71
N ARG A 177 22.09 13.89 22.36
CA ARG A 177 21.67 15.27 22.11
C ARG A 177 21.73 16.07 23.41
N PRO A 178 22.50 17.17 23.44
CA PRO A 178 22.62 17.97 24.64
C PRO A 178 21.33 18.73 24.94
N ALA A 179 21.12 19.02 26.23
CA ALA A 179 20.14 20.01 26.65
C ALA A 179 20.55 21.41 26.18
N SER A 180 19.60 22.34 26.20
CA SER A 180 19.84 23.76 25.98
C SER A 180 21.03 24.25 26.82
N VAL A 181 21.87 25.11 26.24
CA VAL A 181 23.02 25.73 26.93
C VAL A 181 22.62 26.33 28.28
N LEU A 182 21.41 26.87 28.41
CA LEU A 182 20.95 27.47 29.68
C LEU A 182 20.60 26.42 30.74
N ILE A 183 20.11 25.25 30.32
CA ILE A 183 19.94 24.11 31.20
C ILE A 183 21.30 23.53 31.58
N GLY A 184 22.27 23.50 30.66
CA GLY A 184 23.67 23.19 30.97
C GLY A 184 24.23 24.10 32.07
N GLN A 185 24.08 25.42 31.93
CA GLN A 185 24.51 26.40 32.95
C GLN A 185 23.83 26.19 34.32
N LEU A 186 22.53 25.88 34.33
CA LEU A 186 21.81 25.55 35.55
C LEU A 186 22.37 24.28 36.21
N ARG A 187 22.65 23.24 35.41
CA ARG A 187 23.24 21.99 35.88
C ARG A 187 24.64 22.21 36.46
N ASP A 188 25.49 22.97 35.78
CA ASP A 188 26.83 23.31 36.27
C ASP A 188 26.77 24.07 37.60
N HIS A 189 25.82 25.02 37.73
CA HIS A 189 25.61 25.74 38.98
C HIS A 189 25.19 24.79 40.11
N LEU A 190 24.27 23.87 39.85
CA LEU A 190 23.84 22.85 40.82
C LEU A 190 24.99 21.92 41.23
N ALA A 191 25.79 21.46 40.27
CA ALA A 191 26.96 20.62 40.52
C ALA A 191 28.01 21.33 41.38
N SER A 192 28.21 22.64 41.18
CA SER A 192 29.19 23.42 41.95
C SER A 192 28.76 23.76 43.38
N GLY A 193 27.45 23.86 43.64
CA GLY A 193 26.92 24.36 44.91
C GLY A 193 26.39 23.29 45.86
N TRP A 194 26.12 22.08 45.36
CA TRP A 194 25.42 21.03 46.11
C TRP A 194 26.03 19.65 45.89
N ARG A 195 25.74 18.74 46.83
CA ARG A 195 26.13 17.32 46.77
C ARG A 195 25.07 16.45 47.43
N LEU A 196 25.11 15.15 47.17
CA LEU A 196 24.19 14.20 47.80
C LEU A 196 24.52 14.02 49.29
N ALA A 197 23.48 14.01 50.14
CA ALA A 197 23.65 13.87 51.59
C ALA A 197 24.20 12.48 52.01
N SER A 198 24.05 11.48 51.15
CA SER A 198 24.54 10.11 51.35
C SER A 198 26.05 9.95 51.13
N GLU A 199 26.75 10.98 50.65
CA GLU A 199 28.19 10.92 50.39
C GLU A 199 29.00 11.16 51.67
N THR A 200 29.90 10.23 51.97
CA THR A 200 30.84 10.31 53.10
C THR A 200 32.28 10.34 52.59
N GLY A 201 32.89 11.53 52.61
CA GLY A 201 34.34 11.73 52.41
C GLY A 201 34.78 12.11 50.99
N PRO A 202 35.95 12.78 50.85
CA PRO A 202 36.43 13.35 49.58
C PRO A 202 37.21 12.36 48.69
N ASP A 203 36.94 11.05 48.76
CA ASP A 203 37.84 10.00 48.23
C ASP A 203 37.27 9.16 47.06
N ASP A 204 36.10 9.53 46.52
CA ASP A 204 35.59 8.89 45.29
C ASP A 204 36.12 9.62 44.04
N SER A 205 36.67 8.86 43.09
CA SER A 205 37.32 9.35 41.86
C SER A 205 36.39 10.00 40.83
N GLN A 206 35.13 10.23 41.17
CA GLN A 206 34.12 10.90 40.34
C GLN A 206 33.73 12.22 40.98
N ASP A 207 33.50 13.25 40.16
CA ASP A 207 33.06 14.55 40.64
C ASP A 207 31.71 14.42 41.38
N SER A 208 31.67 14.80 42.66
CA SER A 208 30.46 14.80 43.49
C SER A 208 29.29 15.56 42.83
N GLY A 209 29.59 16.60 42.03
CA GLY A 209 28.58 17.34 41.29
C GLY A 209 27.93 16.52 40.18
N GLU A 210 28.69 15.65 39.50
CA GLU A 210 28.20 14.83 38.40
C GLU A 210 27.24 13.74 38.91
N ARG A 211 27.50 13.17 40.07
CA ARG A 211 26.60 12.20 40.73
C ARG A 211 25.29 12.83 41.16
N LEU A 212 25.32 14.06 41.68
CA LEU A 212 24.11 14.83 41.95
C LEU A 212 23.29 15.02 40.68
N LEU A 213 23.93 15.40 39.57
CA LEU A 213 23.24 15.60 38.30
C LEU A 213 22.63 14.30 37.75
N GLN A 214 23.33 13.17 37.87
CA GLN A 214 22.78 11.86 37.51
C GLN A 214 21.55 11.51 38.38
N ALA A 215 21.60 11.79 39.68
CA ALA A 215 20.46 11.55 40.57
C ALA A 215 19.24 12.46 40.30
N LEU A 216 19.46 13.65 39.75
CA LEU A 216 18.40 14.59 39.35
C LEU A 216 17.85 14.33 37.93
N THR A 217 18.54 13.52 37.12
CA THR A 217 18.19 13.27 35.73
C THR A 217 17.56 11.89 35.58
N VAL A 218 16.42 11.82 34.90
CA VAL A 218 15.72 10.56 34.62
C VAL A 218 15.69 10.32 33.12
N ASP A 219 16.36 9.25 32.67
CA ASP A 219 16.41 8.87 31.26
C ASP A 219 15.20 7.98 30.90
N HIS A 220 14.18 8.59 30.32
CA HIS A 220 12.95 7.90 29.97
C HIS A 220 13.14 6.94 28.77
N PRO A 221 12.66 5.67 28.86
CA PRO A 221 12.59 4.76 27.71
C PRO A 221 11.82 5.35 26.52
N LEU A 222 12.26 5.02 25.30
CA LEU A 222 11.67 5.52 24.05
C LEU A 222 10.18 5.15 23.88
N GLN A 223 9.82 3.91 24.23
CA GLN A 223 8.47 3.39 24.05
C GLN A 223 7.66 3.50 25.34
N PRO A 224 6.39 3.94 25.28
CA PRO A 224 5.53 4.06 26.46
C PRO A 224 5.20 2.69 27.09
N PHE A 225 5.30 1.61 26.31
CA PHE A 225 5.14 0.22 26.75
C PHE A 225 6.47 -0.47 27.10
N SER A 226 7.52 0.30 27.40
CA SER A 226 8.73 -0.30 27.95
C SER A 226 8.40 -1.00 29.27
N ALA A 227 8.88 -2.24 29.42
CA ALA A 227 8.72 -3.03 30.64
C ALA A 227 9.20 -2.27 31.89
N ASN A 228 10.17 -1.36 31.75
CA ASN A 228 10.70 -0.56 32.83
C ASN A 228 9.60 0.22 33.58
N TYR A 229 8.56 0.72 32.89
CA TYR A 229 7.47 1.49 33.51
C TYR A 229 6.49 0.64 34.34
N PHE A 230 6.51 -0.69 34.19
CA PHE A 230 5.51 -1.59 34.76
C PHE A 230 6.06 -2.61 35.76
N HIS A 231 7.38 -2.62 36.00
CA HIS A 231 8.03 -3.51 36.97
C HIS A 231 8.51 -2.72 38.19
N ALA A 232 8.29 -3.29 39.39
CA ALA A 232 8.79 -2.71 40.62
C ALA A 232 10.32 -2.73 40.68
N GLY A 233 10.93 -1.70 41.27
CA GLY A 233 12.37 -1.61 41.48
C GLY A 233 13.18 -1.00 40.33
N THR A 234 12.54 -0.60 39.23
CA THR A 234 13.21 0.05 38.08
C THR A 234 13.39 1.56 38.26
N GLY A 235 12.66 2.17 39.20
CA GLY A 235 12.61 3.63 39.38
C GLY A 235 11.66 4.36 38.43
N TYR A 236 11.04 3.65 37.48
CA TYR A 236 10.07 4.21 36.54
C TYR A 236 8.64 3.81 36.93
N PHE A 237 7.67 4.64 36.57
CA PHE A 237 6.25 4.34 36.73
C PHE A 237 5.43 4.94 35.59
N SER A 238 4.28 4.33 35.30
CA SER A 238 3.29 4.88 34.37
C SER A 238 1.89 4.71 34.94
N PHE A 239 1.01 5.67 34.65
CA PHE A 239 -0.42 5.59 34.95
C PHE A 239 -1.23 4.98 33.80
N ALA A 240 -0.61 4.72 32.64
CA ALA A 240 -1.24 4.16 31.45
C ALA A 240 -1.44 2.64 31.60
N ARG A 241 -2.62 2.25 32.09
CA ARG A 241 -2.96 0.84 32.38
C ARG A 241 -3.01 -0.03 31.13
N GLU A 242 -3.36 0.56 30.00
CA GLU A 242 -3.49 -0.10 28.69
C GLU A 242 -2.20 -0.83 28.27
N TRP A 243 -1.04 -0.29 28.61
CA TRP A 243 0.26 -0.88 28.27
C TRP A 243 0.70 -1.99 29.23
N ARG A 244 0.14 -2.02 30.45
CA ARG A 244 0.47 -3.05 31.44
C ARG A 244 0.11 -4.45 30.93
N LEU A 245 -0.98 -4.56 30.16
CA LEU A 245 -1.47 -5.83 29.62
C LEU A 245 -0.40 -6.57 28.79
N LEU A 246 0.50 -5.85 28.11
CA LEU A 246 1.58 -6.44 27.30
C LEU A 246 2.63 -7.18 28.14
N HIS A 247 2.66 -6.95 29.45
CA HIS A 247 3.61 -7.56 30.38
C HIS A 247 2.95 -8.60 31.29
N GLU A 248 1.66 -8.88 31.08
CA GLU A 248 0.95 -9.93 31.80
C GLU A 248 1.28 -11.29 31.17
N THR A 249 1.74 -12.23 32.00
CA THR A 249 2.28 -13.52 31.54
C THR A 249 1.19 -14.55 31.22
N ASP A 250 -0.06 -14.29 31.63
CA ASP A 250 -1.19 -15.23 31.58
C ASP A 250 -2.18 -14.95 30.44
N LEU A 251 -1.78 -14.21 29.39
CA LEU A 251 -2.61 -14.05 28.22
C LEU A 251 -2.72 -15.37 27.45
N GLN A 252 -3.77 -16.14 27.74
CA GLN A 252 -4.14 -17.31 26.95
C GLN A 252 -4.49 -16.85 25.53
N MET A 253 -3.62 -17.15 24.58
CA MET A 253 -3.97 -16.99 23.17
C MET A 253 -5.10 -17.97 22.85
N PRO A 254 -6.24 -17.50 22.31
CA PRO A 254 -7.30 -18.40 21.90
C PRO A 254 -6.76 -19.34 20.83
N VAL A 255 -6.86 -20.65 21.08
CA VAL A 255 -6.55 -21.67 20.07
C VAL A 255 -7.59 -21.53 18.96
N PRO A 256 -7.19 -21.36 17.69
CA PRO A 256 -8.13 -21.29 16.58
C PRO A 256 -8.99 -22.55 16.57
N GLN A 257 -10.31 -22.39 16.74
CA GLN A 257 -11.23 -23.52 16.67
C GLN A 257 -11.42 -23.93 15.21
N ALA A 258 -11.34 -25.23 14.91
CA ALA A 258 -11.58 -25.74 13.57
C ALA A 258 -13.00 -25.37 13.10
N LEU A 259 -13.11 -24.93 11.85
CA LEU A 259 -14.40 -24.61 11.25
C LEU A 259 -15.24 -25.87 11.09
N LEU A 260 -16.56 -25.72 11.23
CA LEU A 260 -17.49 -26.81 10.91
C LEU A 260 -17.35 -27.22 9.44
N PRO A 261 -17.57 -28.51 9.11
CA PRO A 261 -17.60 -28.98 7.73
C PRO A 261 -18.52 -28.12 6.87
N HIS A 262 -17.98 -27.63 5.75
CA HIS A 262 -18.74 -26.79 4.83
C HIS A 262 -19.82 -27.63 4.13
N GLN A 263 -21.08 -27.17 4.19
CA GLN A 263 -22.18 -27.73 3.42
C GLN A 263 -22.48 -26.78 2.28
N GLN A 264 -22.31 -27.28 1.06
CA GLN A 264 -22.56 -26.51 -0.15
C GLN A 264 -24.05 -26.60 -0.50
N GLU A 265 -24.76 -25.48 -0.46
CA GLU A 265 -26.20 -25.44 -0.76
C GLU A 265 -26.49 -25.43 -2.27
N GLU A 266 -25.63 -24.77 -3.05
CA GLU A 266 -25.77 -24.64 -4.51
C GLU A 266 -24.63 -25.36 -5.24
N PRO A 267 -24.88 -25.99 -6.41
CA PRO A 267 -23.82 -26.59 -7.21
C PRO A 267 -22.65 -25.64 -7.47
N LEU A 268 -21.43 -26.16 -7.40
CA LEU A 268 -20.22 -25.43 -7.71
C LEU A 268 -20.18 -25.10 -9.20
N SER A 269 -19.93 -23.84 -9.54
CA SER A 269 -19.65 -23.46 -10.92
C SER A 269 -18.23 -23.87 -11.33
N ILE A 270 -18.02 -24.11 -12.63
CA ILE A 270 -16.69 -24.38 -13.18
C ILE A 270 -15.71 -23.25 -12.85
N ALA A 271 -16.18 -22.00 -12.89
CA ALA A 271 -15.37 -20.82 -12.56
C ALA A 271 -14.87 -20.85 -11.11
N GLN A 272 -15.71 -21.25 -10.15
CA GLN A 272 -15.28 -21.40 -8.76
C GLN A 272 -14.22 -22.49 -8.60
N LEU A 273 -14.34 -23.61 -9.32
CA LEU A 273 -13.34 -24.68 -9.30
C LEU A 273 -12.00 -24.24 -9.94
N GLN A 274 -12.06 -23.47 -11.03
CA GLN A 274 -10.90 -22.85 -11.66
C GLN A 274 -10.20 -21.87 -10.70
N ASP A 275 -10.98 -21.01 -10.02
CA ASP A 275 -10.45 -20.03 -9.08
C ASP A 275 -9.86 -20.69 -7.84
N PHE A 276 -10.47 -21.78 -7.36
CA PHE A 276 -9.93 -22.61 -6.29
C PHE A 276 -8.56 -23.17 -6.68
N LEU A 277 -8.46 -23.88 -7.80
CA LEU A 277 -7.18 -24.46 -8.23
C LEU A 277 -6.11 -23.40 -8.51
N ARG A 278 -6.52 -22.21 -8.96
CA ARG A 278 -5.61 -21.09 -9.23
C ARG A 278 -5.12 -20.40 -7.96
N ASN A 279 -5.94 -20.31 -6.92
CA ASN A 279 -5.57 -19.68 -5.65
C ASN A 279 -6.30 -20.34 -4.46
N PRO A 280 -5.88 -21.54 -4.01
CA PRO A 280 -6.63 -22.31 -3.00
C PRO A 280 -6.81 -21.54 -1.69
N VAL A 281 -5.74 -20.89 -1.21
CA VAL A 281 -5.76 -20.08 0.01
C VAL A 281 -6.68 -18.87 -0.14
N LYS A 282 -6.58 -18.11 -1.24
CA LYS A 282 -7.47 -16.96 -1.50
C LYS A 282 -8.93 -17.41 -1.57
N HIS A 283 -9.19 -18.55 -2.22
CA HIS A 283 -10.52 -19.10 -2.39
C HIS A 283 -11.15 -19.47 -1.04
N PHE A 284 -10.39 -20.02 -0.08
CA PHE A 284 -10.87 -20.22 1.29
C PHE A 284 -11.32 -18.89 1.92
N PHE A 285 -10.48 -17.85 1.92
CA PHE A 285 -10.84 -16.58 2.51
C PHE A 285 -12.06 -15.94 1.83
N SER A 286 -12.11 -15.92 0.50
CA SER A 286 -13.19 -15.25 -0.24
C SER A 286 -14.49 -16.05 -0.23
N GLN A 287 -14.45 -17.38 -0.31
CA GLN A 287 -15.66 -18.22 -0.39
C GLN A 287 -16.16 -18.66 0.98
N ARG A 288 -15.27 -19.15 1.87
CA ARG A 288 -15.65 -19.65 3.19
C ARG A 288 -15.83 -18.51 4.20
N LEU A 289 -14.89 -17.58 4.26
CA LEU A 289 -14.89 -16.52 5.27
C LEU A 289 -15.49 -15.19 4.77
N LYS A 290 -15.72 -15.04 3.47
CA LYS A 290 -16.15 -13.79 2.82
C LYS A 290 -15.20 -12.62 3.09
N ILE A 291 -13.90 -12.92 3.21
CA ILE A 291 -12.82 -11.96 3.42
C ILE A 291 -12.13 -11.71 2.07
N TYR A 292 -12.07 -10.43 1.69
CA TYR A 292 -11.38 -9.95 0.50
C TYR A 292 -10.25 -9.03 0.93
N PHE A 293 -9.00 -9.41 0.63
CA PHE A 293 -7.81 -8.61 0.96
C PHE A 293 -7.51 -7.59 -0.14
N GLU A 294 -8.54 -6.92 -0.65
CA GLU A 294 -8.34 -5.91 -1.69
C GLU A 294 -7.58 -4.72 -1.12
N VAL A 295 -6.53 -4.31 -1.83
CA VAL A 295 -5.86 -3.04 -1.58
C VAL A 295 -6.84 -1.96 -2.02
N ALA A 296 -7.23 -1.09 -1.08
CA ALA A 296 -8.08 0.06 -1.37
C ALA A 296 -7.35 0.95 -2.40
N GLU A 297 -7.89 0.96 -3.62
CA GLU A 297 -7.53 1.79 -4.78
C GLU A 297 -6.03 1.80 -5.13
N ALA A 298 -5.69 1.27 -6.31
CA ALA A 298 -4.39 1.56 -6.90
C ALA A 298 -4.22 3.08 -6.95
N PRO A 299 -3.06 3.63 -6.52
CA PRO A 299 -2.84 5.06 -6.59
C PRO A 299 -3.06 5.52 -8.03
N LEU A 300 -3.84 6.59 -8.20
CA LEU A 300 -3.95 7.24 -9.49
C LEU A 300 -2.54 7.65 -9.93
N ALA A 301 -2.21 7.38 -11.19
CA ALA A 301 -0.92 7.78 -11.72
C ALA A 301 -0.82 9.31 -11.73
N ASP A 302 0.27 9.85 -11.18
CA ASP A 302 0.56 11.29 -11.19
C ASP A 302 0.91 11.79 -12.62
N GLU A 303 1.26 10.86 -13.51
CA GLU A 303 1.77 11.13 -14.86
C GLU A 303 0.95 10.37 -15.92
N GLU A 304 1.01 10.88 -17.15
CA GLU A 304 0.48 10.19 -18.32
C GLU A 304 1.29 8.91 -18.64
N PRO A 305 0.70 7.92 -19.34
CA PRO A 305 1.40 6.66 -19.62
C PRO A 305 2.54 6.87 -20.62
N PHE A 306 3.78 6.74 -20.18
CA PHE A 306 4.96 6.71 -21.05
C PHE A 306 5.36 5.29 -21.47
N VAL A 307 5.18 4.33 -20.55
CA VAL A 307 5.49 2.92 -20.75
C VAL A 307 4.36 2.13 -20.10
N LEU A 308 3.96 1.05 -20.77
CA LEU A 308 2.99 0.12 -20.23
C LEU A 308 3.67 -0.91 -19.33
N ASP A 309 3.11 -1.13 -18.15
CA ASP A 309 3.51 -2.25 -17.31
C ASP A 309 3.05 -3.60 -17.88
N ALA A 310 3.43 -4.71 -17.23
CA ALA A 310 3.10 -6.05 -17.73
C ALA A 310 1.59 -6.36 -17.72
N LEU A 311 0.83 -5.79 -16.78
CA LEU A 311 -0.61 -6.01 -16.64
C LEU A 311 -1.37 -5.17 -17.67
N GLU A 312 -1.00 -3.91 -17.83
CA GLU A 312 -1.55 -3.01 -18.85
C GLU A 312 -1.31 -3.56 -20.25
N ARG A 313 -0.07 -3.97 -20.58
CA ARG A 313 0.25 -4.63 -21.85
C ARG A 313 -0.66 -5.83 -22.10
N TYR A 314 -0.83 -6.69 -21.08
CA TYR A 314 -1.69 -7.86 -21.21
C TYR A 314 -3.15 -7.46 -21.49
N GLY A 315 -3.71 -6.52 -20.74
CA GLY A 315 -5.10 -6.08 -20.92
C GLY A 315 -5.34 -5.45 -22.29
N LEU A 316 -4.39 -4.64 -22.79
CA LEU A 316 -4.48 -4.03 -24.12
C LEU A 316 -4.35 -5.08 -25.24
N SER A 317 -3.40 -6.02 -25.13
CA SER A 317 -3.29 -7.11 -26.12
C SER A 317 -4.49 -8.07 -26.09
N GLU A 318 -5.08 -8.34 -24.92
CA GLU A 318 -6.31 -9.14 -24.80
C GLU A 318 -7.50 -8.42 -25.44
N SER A 319 -7.59 -7.09 -25.30
CA SER A 319 -8.61 -6.28 -25.96
C SER A 319 -8.47 -6.30 -27.49
N LEU A 320 -7.23 -6.18 -28.00
CA LEU A 320 -6.93 -6.28 -29.43
C LEU A 320 -7.27 -7.68 -29.99
N LEU A 321 -6.84 -8.74 -29.30
CA LEU A 321 -7.11 -10.12 -29.68
C LEU A 321 -8.62 -10.40 -29.73
N SER A 322 -9.34 -9.99 -28.68
CA SER A 322 -10.80 -10.18 -28.59
C SER A 322 -11.54 -9.45 -29.71
N ALA A 323 -11.13 -8.22 -30.05
CA ALA A 323 -11.73 -7.47 -31.16
C ALA A 323 -11.51 -8.16 -32.51
N ALA A 324 -10.32 -8.72 -32.75
CA ALA A 324 -10.02 -9.42 -33.99
C ALA A 324 -10.74 -10.76 -34.12
N MET A 325 -10.98 -11.47 -33.01
CA MET A 325 -11.74 -12.74 -33.01
C MET A 325 -13.22 -12.57 -33.42
N VAL A 326 -13.80 -11.39 -33.21
CA VAL A 326 -15.19 -11.08 -33.60
C VAL A 326 -15.32 -10.82 -35.11
N CYS A 327 -14.24 -10.34 -35.75
CA CYS A 327 -14.21 -10.00 -37.18
C CYS A 327 -13.18 -10.85 -37.94
N PRO A 328 -13.43 -12.15 -38.12
CA PRO A 328 -12.45 -13.08 -38.70
C PRO A 328 -12.12 -12.81 -40.17
N ASP A 329 -13.00 -12.13 -40.91
CA ASP A 329 -12.82 -11.83 -42.33
C ASP A 329 -11.84 -10.68 -42.59
N ASP A 330 -11.61 -9.80 -41.60
CA ASP A 330 -10.75 -8.60 -41.74
C ASP A 330 -9.99 -8.30 -40.44
N ILE A 331 -9.04 -9.19 -40.12
CA ILE A 331 -8.23 -9.14 -38.89
C ILE A 331 -7.42 -7.85 -38.80
N GLU A 332 -6.79 -7.42 -39.89
CA GLU A 332 -5.88 -6.27 -39.89
C GLU A 332 -6.64 -4.97 -39.56
N THR A 333 -7.78 -4.74 -40.22
CA THR A 333 -8.62 -3.57 -39.96
C THR A 333 -9.22 -3.61 -38.55
N ALA A 334 -9.61 -4.78 -38.05
CA ALA A 334 -10.13 -4.93 -36.68
C ALA A 334 -9.08 -4.55 -35.62
N LEU A 335 -7.84 -5.03 -35.78
CA LEU A 335 -6.71 -4.70 -34.90
C LEU A 335 -6.39 -3.21 -34.92
N GLN A 336 -6.27 -2.62 -36.11
CA GLN A 336 -5.98 -1.18 -36.26
C GLN A 336 -7.10 -0.30 -35.69
N THR A 337 -8.36 -0.66 -35.92
CA THR A 337 -9.52 0.08 -35.39
C THR A 337 -9.54 0.05 -33.87
N GLN A 338 -9.27 -1.12 -33.27
CA GLN A 338 -9.22 -1.25 -31.82
C GLN A 338 -8.02 -0.50 -31.23
N ALA A 339 -6.85 -0.54 -31.87
CA ALA A 339 -5.68 0.23 -31.45
C ALA A 339 -5.93 1.75 -31.44
N LEU A 340 -6.63 2.28 -32.45
CA LEU A 340 -7.04 3.69 -32.49
C LEU A 340 -7.99 4.05 -31.35
N LYS A 341 -8.91 3.16 -30.98
CA LYS A 341 -9.79 3.36 -29.82
C LYS A 341 -9.01 3.41 -28.51
N LEU A 342 -8.04 2.50 -28.33
CA LEU A 342 -7.17 2.47 -27.15
C LEU A 342 -6.30 3.73 -27.02
N GLN A 343 -5.86 4.30 -28.15
CA GLN A 343 -5.15 5.57 -28.16
C GLN A 343 -6.06 6.74 -27.80
N ALA A 344 -7.27 6.78 -28.38
CA ALA A 344 -8.25 7.83 -28.09
C ALA A 344 -8.76 7.79 -26.64
N SER A 345 -8.68 6.64 -25.95
CA SER A 345 -8.99 6.52 -24.53
C SER A 345 -7.85 6.92 -23.59
N GLY A 346 -6.70 7.38 -24.11
CA GLY A 346 -5.56 7.82 -23.30
C GLY A 346 -4.80 6.69 -22.60
N LEU A 347 -4.97 5.44 -23.04
CA LEU A 347 -4.29 4.26 -22.45
C LEU A 347 -2.90 4.01 -23.06
N LEU A 348 -2.53 4.76 -24.09
CA LEU A 348 -1.26 4.63 -24.80
C LEU A 348 -0.50 5.96 -24.76
N PRO A 349 0.84 5.92 -24.86
CA PRO A 349 1.64 7.14 -24.94
C PRO A 349 1.22 8.06 -26.07
N LEU A 350 1.45 9.36 -25.88
CA LEU A 350 1.10 10.36 -26.89
C LEU A 350 1.93 10.24 -28.17
N ALA A 351 1.35 10.72 -29.27
CA ALA A 351 1.99 10.89 -30.57
C ALA A 351 2.70 9.60 -31.09
N GLY A 352 3.93 9.76 -31.62
CA GLY A 352 4.65 8.68 -32.29
C GLY A 352 5.04 7.52 -31.38
N PHE A 353 5.20 7.76 -30.07
CA PHE A 353 5.47 6.69 -29.10
C PHE A 353 4.26 5.74 -28.96
N GLY A 354 3.05 6.30 -28.97
CA GLY A 354 1.82 5.51 -29.00
C GLY A 354 1.74 4.61 -30.24
N THR A 355 2.08 5.15 -31.42
CA THR A 355 2.10 4.36 -32.66
C THR A 355 3.13 3.23 -32.62
N LEU A 356 4.32 3.46 -32.07
CA LEU A 356 5.33 2.40 -31.90
C LEU A 356 4.82 1.30 -30.94
N MET A 357 4.22 1.70 -29.82
CA MET A 357 3.64 0.77 -28.84
C MET A 357 2.48 -0.05 -29.44
N GLN A 358 1.62 0.58 -30.24
CA GLN A 358 0.56 -0.13 -30.97
C GLN A 358 1.14 -1.22 -31.87
N ASN A 359 2.18 -0.88 -32.64
CA ASN A 359 2.82 -1.84 -33.53
C ASN A 359 3.43 -3.01 -32.75
N GLU A 360 4.08 -2.75 -31.61
CA GLU A 360 4.61 -3.79 -30.71
C GLU A 360 3.50 -4.71 -30.17
N LEU A 361 2.36 -4.13 -29.75
CA LEU A 361 1.22 -4.91 -29.24
C LEU A 361 0.51 -5.72 -30.35
N ILE A 362 0.48 -5.20 -31.58
CA ILE A 362 -0.16 -5.84 -32.73
C ILE A 362 0.72 -6.94 -33.33
N GLU A 363 2.04 -6.75 -33.41
CA GLU A 363 2.99 -7.65 -34.10
C GLU A 363 2.74 -9.14 -33.85
N PRO A 364 2.58 -9.65 -32.61
CA PRO A 364 2.42 -11.09 -32.37
C PRO A 364 1.01 -11.63 -32.69
N LEU A 365 -0.01 -10.77 -32.77
CA LEU A 365 -1.42 -11.19 -32.81
C LEU A 365 -1.86 -11.85 -34.13
N PRO A 366 -1.43 -11.39 -35.32
CA PRO A 366 -1.80 -12.03 -36.58
C PRO A 366 -1.43 -13.52 -36.65
N ASP A 367 -0.27 -13.90 -36.12
CA ASP A 367 0.20 -15.30 -36.10
C ASP A 367 -0.63 -16.16 -35.12
N VAL A 368 -0.94 -15.62 -33.94
CA VAL A 368 -1.86 -16.26 -32.98
C VAL A 368 -3.23 -16.49 -33.63
N LEU A 369 -3.79 -15.45 -34.25
CA LEU A 369 -5.09 -15.55 -34.93
C LEU A 369 -5.05 -16.52 -36.09
N LYS A 370 -3.96 -16.56 -36.87
CA LYS A 370 -3.81 -17.53 -37.96
C LYS A 370 -3.84 -18.97 -37.43
N ARG A 371 -3.05 -19.29 -36.40
CA ARG A 371 -3.06 -20.63 -35.78
C ARG A 371 -4.42 -20.98 -35.18
N TYR A 372 -5.08 -20.01 -34.57
CA TYR A 372 -6.45 -20.15 -34.08
C TYR A 372 -7.42 -20.54 -35.20
N HIS A 373 -7.43 -19.80 -36.32
CA HIS A 373 -8.29 -20.11 -37.46
C HIS A 373 -7.94 -21.43 -38.15
N ASP A 374 -6.66 -21.78 -38.23
CA ASP A 374 -6.22 -23.05 -38.81
C ASP A 374 -6.75 -24.26 -38.01
N LEU A 375 -6.84 -24.15 -36.68
CA LEU A 375 -7.53 -25.15 -35.85
C LEU A 375 -9.04 -25.18 -36.12
N LEU A 376 -9.68 -24.02 -36.26
CA LEU A 376 -11.12 -23.97 -36.55
C LEU A 376 -11.48 -24.55 -37.93
N LYS A 377 -10.55 -24.62 -38.89
CA LYS A 377 -10.76 -25.33 -40.16
C LYS A 377 -10.89 -26.85 -39.98
N LEU A 378 -10.21 -27.41 -38.97
CA LEU A 378 -10.27 -28.83 -38.63
C LEU A 378 -11.56 -29.17 -37.85
N TRP A 379 -12.11 -28.21 -37.08
CA TRP A 379 -13.41 -28.29 -36.41
C TRP A 379 -14.37 -27.19 -36.92
N PRO A 380 -14.91 -27.31 -38.15
CA PRO A 380 -15.61 -26.22 -38.82
C PRO A 380 -17.00 -25.92 -38.20
N ASP A 381 -17.63 -26.91 -37.58
CA ASP A 381 -18.98 -26.76 -37.05
C ASP A 381 -18.95 -26.04 -35.70
N THR A 382 -19.32 -24.76 -35.66
CA THR A 382 -19.46 -24.03 -34.40
C THR A 382 -20.79 -24.38 -33.72
N LEU A 383 -20.75 -24.83 -32.46
CA LEU A 383 -21.96 -25.09 -31.67
C LEU A 383 -22.51 -23.77 -31.13
N SER A 384 -23.73 -23.42 -31.56
CA SER A 384 -24.41 -22.21 -31.11
C SER A 384 -24.96 -22.30 -29.69
N SER A 385 -25.30 -23.50 -29.21
CA SER A 385 -25.73 -23.74 -27.83
C SER A 385 -24.62 -24.34 -27.00
N ALA A 386 -24.40 -23.79 -25.81
CA ALA A 386 -23.54 -24.40 -24.81
C ALA A 386 -24.08 -25.78 -24.38
N LEU A 387 -23.19 -26.72 -24.09
CA LEU A 387 -23.56 -28.04 -23.60
C LEU A 387 -23.70 -28.02 -22.08
N PRO A 388 -24.79 -28.58 -21.52
CA PRO A 388 -24.93 -28.68 -20.07
C PRO A 388 -23.95 -29.72 -19.54
N ILE A 389 -23.34 -29.44 -18.40
CA ILE A 389 -22.52 -30.39 -17.67
C ILE A 389 -23.05 -30.50 -16.24
N SER A 390 -23.12 -31.73 -15.74
CA SER A 390 -23.54 -32.03 -14.38
C SER A 390 -22.72 -33.20 -13.85
N PHE A 391 -22.02 -33.00 -12.74
CA PHE A 391 -21.19 -33.99 -12.10
C PHE A 391 -21.37 -33.91 -10.59
N SER A 392 -21.34 -35.05 -9.88
CA SER A 392 -21.44 -35.03 -8.42
C SER A 392 -20.53 -36.06 -7.76
N HIS A 393 -19.89 -35.66 -6.66
CA HIS A 393 -19.05 -36.53 -5.85
C HIS A 393 -19.02 -36.05 -4.40
N ALA A 394 -19.07 -36.99 -3.44
CA ALA A 394 -18.94 -36.73 -2.00
C ALA A 394 -19.85 -35.61 -1.45
N GLY A 395 -21.05 -35.44 -2.00
CA GLY A 395 -22.01 -34.39 -1.58
C GLY A 395 -21.77 -33.01 -2.19
N VAL A 396 -20.79 -32.87 -3.10
CA VAL A 396 -20.58 -31.67 -3.92
C VAL A 396 -21.04 -31.96 -5.34
N SER A 397 -21.92 -31.10 -5.87
CA SER A 397 -22.29 -31.09 -7.27
C SER A 397 -21.57 -29.96 -8.02
N ILE A 398 -21.28 -30.20 -9.30
CA ILE A 398 -20.84 -29.21 -10.26
C ILE A 398 -21.93 -29.14 -11.32
N ASP A 399 -22.50 -27.96 -11.53
CA ASP A 399 -23.41 -27.71 -12.64
C ASP A 399 -22.97 -26.48 -13.42
N GLY A 400 -23.11 -26.53 -14.74
CA GLY A 400 -22.72 -25.42 -15.59
C GLY A 400 -22.97 -25.67 -17.07
N TRP A 401 -22.46 -24.75 -17.88
CA TRP A 401 -22.59 -24.79 -19.33
C TRP A 401 -21.22 -24.59 -19.95
N LEU A 402 -20.87 -25.45 -20.91
CA LEU A 402 -19.64 -25.34 -21.68
C LEU A 402 -19.96 -24.74 -23.05
N GLY A 403 -19.61 -23.47 -23.23
CA GLY A 403 -19.80 -22.72 -24.48
C GLY A 403 -18.53 -22.60 -25.32
N GLY A 404 -18.65 -22.06 -26.54
CA GLY A 404 -17.52 -21.85 -27.44
C GLY A 404 -16.93 -23.14 -28.02
N LEU A 405 -17.77 -24.17 -28.15
CA LEU A 405 -17.36 -25.48 -28.66
C LEU A 405 -17.45 -25.53 -30.18
N HIS A 406 -16.47 -26.19 -30.77
CA HIS A 406 -16.42 -26.51 -32.18
C HIS A 406 -16.46 -28.03 -32.37
N ARG A 407 -16.96 -28.52 -33.49
CA ARG A 407 -17.10 -29.95 -33.77
C ARG A 407 -16.53 -30.30 -35.14
N ASN A 408 -15.89 -31.47 -35.22
CA ASN A 408 -15.39 -32.02 -36.47
C ASN A 408 -16.39 -33.03 -37.07
N ALA A 409 -16.06 -33.58 -38.25
CA ALA A 409 -16.90 -34.55 -38.94
C ALA A 409 -17.10 -35.85 -38.14
N ASP A 410 -16.14 -36.20 -37.28
CA ASP A 410 -16.16 -37.41 -36.44
C ASP A 410 -16.98 -37.23 -35.14
N GLY A 411 -17.48 -36.01 -34.89
CA GLY A 411 -18.29 -35.68 -33.71
C GLY A 411 -17.49 -35.32 -32.46
N GLU A 412 -16.17 -35.23 -32.56
CA GLU A 412 -15.28 -34.78 -31.49
C GLU A 412 -15.41 -33.26 -31.30
N LEU A 413 -15.28 -32.82 -30.05
CA LEU A 413 -15.44 -31.43 -29.66
C LEU A 413 -14.07 -30.77 -29.50
N LEU A 414 -14.00 -29.47 -29.77
CA LEU A 414 -12.81 -28.65 -29.54
C LEU A 414 -13.20 -27.39 -28.78
N LEU A 415 -12.47 -27.11 -27.71
CA LEU A 415 -12.47 -25.81 -27.03
C LEU A 415 -11.12 -25.12 -27.26
N VAL A 416 -11.12 -23.98 -27.95
CA VAL A 416 -9.90 -23.21 -28.23
C VAL A 416 -9.87 -21.96 -27.37
N THR A 417 -8.77 -21.75 -26.65
CA THR A 417 -8.48 -20.51 -25.93
C THR A 417 -7.29 -19.83 -26.57
N ALA A 418 -7.43 -18.58 -27.01
CA ALA A 418 -6.31 -17.77 -27.50
C ALA A 418 -5.85 -16.81 -26.40
N ILE A 419 -4.53 -16.68 -26.19
CA ILE A 419 -3.94 -15.72 -25.25
C ILE A 419 -2.84 -14.90 -25.94
N PRO A 420 -2.74 -13.59 -25.65
CA PRO A 420 -1.74 -12.73 -26.28
C PRO A 420 -0.31 -12.93 -25.73
N ASN A 421 -0.17 -13.58 -24.58
CA ASN A 421 1.11 -13.74 -23.90
C ASN A 421 1.73 -15.13 -24.12
N SER A 422 3.06 -15.19 -24.04
CA SER A 422 3.82 -16.44 -24.17
C SER A 422 3.55 -17.45 -23.06
N ILE A 423 3.36 -18.73 -23.42
CA ILE A 423 3.18 -19.84 -22.46
C ILE A 423 4.51 -20.46 -22.04
N GLY A 424 5.58 -20.28 -22.83
CA GLY A 424 6.92 -20.77 -22.57
C GLY A 424 7.11 -22.25 -22.96
N SER A 425 8.36 -22.58 -23.31
CA SER A 425 8.79 -23.95 -23.64
C SER A 425 8.50 -24.95 -22.53
N LYS A 426 8.50 -26.26 -22.83
CA LYS A 426 8.25 -27.34 -21.84
C LYS A 426 9.02 -27.20 -20.52
N LYS A 427 10.25 -26.67 -20.53
CA LYS A 427 11.08 -26.46 -19.32
C LYS A 427 10.72 -25.21 -18.52
N THR A 428 10.16 -24.18 -19.16
CA THR A 428 9.89 -22.86 -18.57
C THR A 428 8.41 -22.50 -18.64
N ARG A 429 7.55 -23.52 -18.77
CA ARG A 429 6.14 -23.35 -19.07
C ARG A 429 5.41 -22.70 -17.91
N LYS A 430 4.57 -21.71 -18.21
CA LYS A 430 3.69 -21.02 -17.28
C LYS A 430 2.44 -21.86 -17.01
N TRP A 431 2.63 -23.00 -16.35
CA TRP A 431 1.59 -24.00 -16.06
C TRP A 431 0.32 -23.44 -15.40
N HIS A 432 0.46 -22.40 -14.56
CA HIS A 432 -0.69 -21.72 -13.94
C HIS A 432 -1.72 -21.18 -14.96
N ARG A 433 -1.33 -20.94 -16.22
CA ARG A 433 -2.26 -20.52 -17.29
C ARG A 433 -3.07 -21.66 -17.88
N LEU A 434 -2.62 -22.91 -17.70
CA LEU A 434 -3.32 -24.11 -18.16
C LEU A 434 -4.43 -24.56 -17.20
N ILE A 435 -4.52 -24.00 -15.99
CA ILE A 435 -5.56 -24.39 -15.01
C ILE A 435 -6.96 -24.23 -15.57
N ARG A 436 -7.27 -23.07 -16.19
CA ARG A 436 -8.62 -22.83 -16.72
C ARG A 436 -8.98 -23.81 -17.86
N PRO A 437 -8.16 -23.96 -18.91
CA PRO A 437 -8.36 -24.98 -19.93
C PRO A 437 -8.46 -26.39 -19.34
N TRP A 438 -7.60 -26.74 -18.38
CA TRP A 438 -7.57 -28.05 -17.75
C TRP A 438 -8.87 -28.38 -17.01
N VAL A 439 -9.41 -27.46 -16.22
CA VAL A 439 -10.67 -27.71 -15.50
C VAL A 439 -11.84 -27.90 -16.47
N ASN A 440 -11.92 -27.09 -17.53
CA ASN A 440 -12.93 -27.28 -18.57
C ASN A 440 -12.79 -28.67 -19.21
N HIS A 441 -11.55 -29.05 -19.56
CA HIS A 441 -11.22 -30.34 -20.16
C HIS A 441 -11.61 -31.52 -19.25
N LEU A 442 -11.22 -31.43 -17.99
CA LEU A 442 -11.46 -32.47 -16.99
C LEU A 442 -12.96 -32.70 -16.74
N VAL A 443 -13.73 -31.63 -16.55
CA VAL A 443 -15.18 -31.75 -16.32
C VAL A 443 -15.89 -32.25 -17.58
N ALA A 444 -15.48 -31.81 -18.77
CA ALA A 444 -16.06 -32.29 -20.02
C ALA A 444 -15.83 -33.79 -20.22
N CYS A 445 -14.59 -34.27 -20.05
CA CYS A 445 -14.26 -35.70 -20.22
C CYS A 445 -14.96 -36.57 -19.15
N ALA A 446 -15.09 -36.08 -17.92
CA ALA A 446 -15.84 -36.78 -16.86
C ALA A 446 -17.34 -36.92 -17.19
N CYS A 447 -17.89 -35.98 -17.97
CA CYS A 447 -19.27 -35.99 -18.47
C CYS A 447 -19.43 -36.70 -19.83
N GLU A 448 -18.46 -37.53 -20.25
CA GLU A 448 -18.46 -38.26 -21.54
C GLU A 448 -18.44 -37.37 -22.79
N LEU A 449 -17.98 -36.12 -22.69
CA LEU A 449 -17.76 -35.27 -23.85
C LEU A 449 -16.35 -35.52 -24.41
N PRO A 450 -16.19 -35.98 -25.66
CA PRO A 450 -14.88 -36.19 -26.29
C PRO A 450 -14.26 -34.84 -26.67
N LEU A 451 -13.75 -34.12 -25.68
CA LEU A 451 -13.26 -32.75 -25.82
C LEU A 451 -11.75 -32.71 -26.03
N HIS A 452 -11.33 -32.22 -27.19
CA HIS A 452 -9.99 -31.68 -27.39
C HIS A 452 -9.91 -30.26 -26.83
N THR A 453 -8.79 -29.91 -26.22
CA THR A 453 -8.56 -28.56 -25.69
C THR A 453 -7.30 -27.97 -26.29
N ALA A 454 -7.44 -26.81 -26.93
CA ALA A 454 -6.32 -26.09 -27.53
C ALA A 454 -6.08 -24.74 -26.83
N LEU A 455 -4.82 -24.46 -26.50
CA LEU A 455 -4.37 -23.15 -26.05
C LEU A 455 -3.42 -22.57 -27.10
N VAL A 456 -3.83 -21.49 -27.76
CA VAL A 456 -3.02 -20.77 -28.74
C VAL A 456 -2.39 -19.57 -28.05
N ALA A 457 -1.10 -19.65 -27.71
CA ALA A 457 -0.33 -18.55 -27.15
C ALA A 457 0.48 -17.85 -28.25
N SER A 458 1.13 -16.74 -27.89
CA SER A 458 1.99 -15.98 -28.83
C SER A 458 3.16 -16.80 -29.37
N ASP A 459 3.72 -17.71 -28.56
CA ASP A 459 4.91 -18.50 -28.86
C ASP A 459 4.64 -19.95 -29.26
N GLU A 460 3.58 -20.57 -28.74
CA GLU A 460 3.32 -22.01 -28.91
C GLU A 460 1.80 -22.29 -28.98
N THR A 461 1.41 -23.29 -29.76
CA THR A 461 0.05 -23.86 -29.68
C THR A 461 0.11 -25.21 -28.97
N LEU A 462 -0.64 -25.33 -27.88
CA LEU A 462 -0.76 -26.57 -27.12
C LEU A 462 -2.10 -27.23 -27.37
N MET A 463 -2.10 -28.54 -27.56
CA MET A 463 -3.29 -29.34 -27.73
C MET A 463 -3.30 -30.50 -26.73
N LEU A 464 -4.48 -30.77 -26.19
CA LEU A 464 -4.74 -31.90 -25.30
C LEU A 464 -5.89 -32.72 -25.89
N ASP A 465 -5.63 -34.00 -26.12
CA ASP A 465 -6.62 -34.96 -26.60
C ASP A 465 -7.56 -35.41 -25.47
N PRO A 466 -8.77 -35.90 -25.79
CA PRO A 466 -9.74 -36.36 -24.80
C PRO A 466 -9.12 -37.36 -23.83
N LEU A 467 -9.28 -37.10 -22.54
CA LEU A 467 -8.88 -38.03 -21.50
C LEU A 467 -9.82 -39.24 -21.45
N ASP A 468 -9.27 -40.36 -21.00
CA ASP A 468 -10.09 -41.50 -20.60
C ASP A 468 -11.06 -41.10 -19.49
N LYS A 469 -12.30 -41.56 -19.59
CA LYS A 469 -13.40 -41.17 -18.70
C LYS A 469 -13.09 -41.52 -17.24
N ASP A 470 -12.55 -42.71 -16.98
CA ASP A 470 -12.29 -43.17 -15.61
C ASP A 470 -11.14 -42.39 -14.98
N ALA A 471 -10.12 -42.05 -15.78
CA ALA A 471 -9.03 -41.17 -15.37
C ALA A 471 -9.52 -39.74 -15.07
N ALA A 472 -10.42 -39.19 -15.89
CA ALA A 472 -11.02 -37.87 -15.69
C ALA A 472 -11.89 -37.83 -14.43
N ILE A 473 -12.74 -38.85 -14.21
CA ILE A 473 -13.57 -38.96 -13.00
C ILE A 473 -12.70 -39.06 -11.76
N THR A 474 -11.66 -39.90 -11.77
CA THR A 474 -10.76 -40.07 -10.62
C THR A 474 -10.07 -38.76 -10.26
N THR A 475 -9.55 -38.05 -11.25
CA THR A 475 -8.88 -36.77 -11.03
C THR A 475 -9.85 -35.70 -10.54
N LEU A 476 -11.07 -35.63 -11.12
CA LEU A 476 -12.09 -34.68 -10.68
C LEU A 476 -12.56 -34.94 -9.25
N ASN A 477 -12.68 -36.21 -8.85
CA ASN A 477 -12.99 -36.60 -7.47
C ASN A 477 -11.91 -36.08 -6.50
N HIS A 478 -10.63 -36.22 -6.82
CA HIS A 478 -9.55 -35.69 -5.99
C HIS A 478 -9.61 -34.17 -5.86
N VAL A 479 -9.90 -33.45 -6.94
CA VAL A 479 -10.06 -31.98 -6.90
C VAL A 479 -11.25 -31.58 -6.02
N LEU A 480 -12.39 -32.26 -6.11
CA LEU A 480 -13.56 -31.98 -5.27
C LEU A 480 -13.32 -32.30 -3.79
N MET A 481 -12.60 -33.37 -3.49
CA MET A 481 -12.19 -33.70 -2.12
C MET A 481 -11.21 -32.67 -1.55
N ALA A 482 -10.26 -32.22 -2.36
CA ALA A 482 -9.36 -31.14 -1.98
C ALA A 482 -10.12 -29.82 -1.76
N TRP A 483 -11.11 -29.50 -2.60
CA TRP A 483 -11.97 -28.33 -2.41
C TRP A 483 -12.73 -28.39 -1.08
N LEU A 484 -13.30 -29.55 -0.73
CA LEU A 484 -13.97 -29.75 0.56
C LEU A 484 -13.01 -29.52 1.75
N ARG A 485 -11.77 -30.02 1.65
CA ARG A 485 -10.73 -29.77 2.67
C ARG A 485 -10.36 -28.29 2.72
N GLY A 486 -10.19 -27.68 1.55
CA GLY A 486 -9.89 -26.27 1.37
C GLY A 486 -10.99 -25.31 1.80
N MET A 487 -12.20 -25.79 2.10
CA MET A 487 -13.28 -25.02 2.73
C MET A 487 -13.31 -25.14 4.26
N GLN A 488 -12.52 -26.05 4.85
CA GLN A 488 -12.40 -26.19 6.30
C GLN A 488 -11.16 -25.45 6.83
N GLU A 489 -10.08 -25.50 6.07
CA GLU A 489 -8.83 -24.81 6.36
C GLU A 489 -8.13 -24.39 5.05
N PRO A 490 -7.29 -23.35 5.08
CA PRO A 490 -6.48 -22.99 3.94
C PRO A 490 -5.53 -24.13 3.55
N LEU A 491 -5.60 -24.60 2.30
CA LEU A 491 -4.69 -25.64 1.83
C LEU A 491 -3.25 -25.10 1.77
N PRO A 492 -2.26 -25.83 2.32
CA PRO A 492 -0.84 -25.46 2.29
C PRO A 492 -0.25 -25.74 0.90
N VAL A 493 -0.72 -25.01 -0.12
CA VAL A 493 -0.22 -25.13 -1.49
C VAL A 493 -0.39 -23.81 -2.25
N ALA A 494 0.60 -23.50 -3.08
CA ALA A 494 0.60 -22.37 -3.99
C ALA A 494 0.96 -22.87 -5.40
N VAL A 495 0.30 -22.35 -6.43
CA VAL A 495 0.26 -22.97 -7.77
C VAL A 495 1.62 -22.95 -8.47
N LYS A 496 2.24 -21.77 -8.58
CA LYS A 496 3.53 -21.61 -9.27
C LYS A 496 4.61 -22.38 -8.51
N THR A 497 4.53 -22.35 -7.19
CA THR A 497 5.40 -23.08 -6.26
C THR A 497 5.25 -24.60 -6.44
N ALA A 498 4.02 -25.11 -6.57
CA ALA A 498 3.73 -26.52 -6.83
C ALA A 498 4.30 -26.97 -8.18
N PHE A 499 4.13 -26.17 -9.24
CA PHE A 499 4.74 -26.50 -10.54
C PHE A 499 6.26 -26.41 -10.55
N ALA A 500 6.85 -25.50 -9.76
CA ALA A 500 8.30 -25.43 -9.57
C ALA A 500 8.85 -26.67 -8.84
N TRP A 501 8.10 -27.19 -7.86
CA TRP A 501 8.39 -28.45 -7.18
C TRP A 501 8.34 -29.64 -8.15
N LEU A 502 7.24 -29.79 -8.89
CA LEU A 502 7.03 -30.91 -9.83
C LEU A 502 8.00 -30.89 -11.03
N GLY A 503 8.47 -29.71 -11.42
CA GLY A 503 9.39 -29.54 -12.55
C GLY A 503 10.85 -29.94 -12.26
N GLN A 504 11.18 -30.33 -11.03
CA GLN A 504 12.54 -30.67 -10.60
C GLN A 504 12.60 -32.05 -9.95
N PRO A 505 13.76 -32.72 -10.00
CA PRO A 505 13.97 -33.95 -9.23
C PRO A 505 13.94 -33.67 -7.72
N ALA A 506 13.66 -34.71 -6.92
CA ALA A 506 13.42 -34.59 -5.48
C ALA A 506 14.57 -33.90 -4.69
N ASP A 507 15.81 -33.99 -5.16
CA ASP A 507 16.99 -33.34 -4.57
C ASP A 507 17.04 -31.81 -4.80
N LYS A 508 16.27 -31.29 -5.77
CA LYS A 508 16.24 -29.86 -6.14
C LYS A 508 14.85 -29.23 -6.06
N ALA A 509 13.81 -30.04 -5.86
CA ALA A 509 12.42 -29.59 -5.82
C ALA A 509 12.18 -28.53 -4.73
N GLU A 510 12.72 -28.74 -3.53
CA GLU A 510 12.57 -27.80 -2.42
C GLU A 510 13.21 -26.44 -2.73
N ALA A 511 14.44 -26.43 -3.23
CA ALA A 511 15.13 -25.18 -3.56
C ALA A 511 14.40 -24.39 -4.67
N ALA A 512 13.85 -25.08 -5.68
CA ALA A 512 13.08 -24.45 -6.73
C ALA A 512 11.73 -23.92 -6.26
N ALA A 513 11.03 -24.67 -5.40
CA ALA A 513 9.79 -24.25 -4.78
C ALA A 513 10.00 -23.04 -3.87
N ARG A 514 11.01 -23.07 -2.99
CA ARG A 514 11.37 -21.93 -2.14
C ARG A 514 11.64 -20.67 -2.95
N LYS A 515 12.45 -20.79 -4.01
CA LYS A 515 12.71 -19.66 -4.93
C LYS A 515 11.42 -19.14 -5.60
N ALA A 516 10.53 -20.03 -6.05
CA ALA A 516 9.27 -19.63 -6.67
C ALA A 516 8.31 -18.96 -5.68
N TYR A 517 8.33 -19.37 -4.41
CA TYR A 517 7.46 -18.87 -3.36
C TYR A 517 7.91 -17.51 -2.81
N GLU A 518 9.20 -17.38 -2.46
CA GLU A 518 9.78 -16.21 -1.79
C GLU A 518 10.32 -15.17 -2.77
N GLY A 519 10.64 -15.60 -4.00
CA GLY A 519 11.32 -14.78 -4.98
C GLY A 519 12.84 -14.80 -4.83
N ASP A 520 13.54 -14.11 -5.72
CA ASP A 520 14.99 -13.91 -5.64
C ASP A 520 15.39 -12.44 -5.42
N GLY A 521 14.41 -11.54 -5.30
CA GLY A 521 14.62 -10.12 -5.10
C GLY A 521 15.28 -9.39 -6.27
N GLN A 522 15.48 -10.08 -7.41
CA GLN A 522 16.08 -9.50 -8.62
C GLN A 522 15.12 -9.57 -9.81
N THR A 523 14.55 -10.74 -10.06
CA THR A 523 13.72 -11.02 -11.23
C THR A 523 12.28 -11.36 -10.87
N THR A 524 12.06 -11.80 -9.63
CA THR A 524 10.74 -12.13 -9.12
C THR A 524 10.63 -11.82 -7.63
N ASP A 525 9.48 -11.27 -7.27
CA ASP A 525 9.02 -11.00 -5.91
C ASP A 525 8.44 -12.25 -5.21
N GLY A 526 8.35 -13.39 -5.91
CA GLY A 526 7.78 -14.64 -5.40
C GLY A 526 6.26 -14.68 -5.44
N GLU A 527 5.70 -15.89 -5.57
CA GLU A 527 4.25 -16.12 -5.61
C GLU A 527 3.55 -15.63 -4.34
N ARG A 528 4.22 -15.65 -3.18
CA ARG A 528 3.69 -15.15 -1.91
C ARG A 528 3.22 -13.70 -2.02
N ARG A 529 3.94 -12.85 -2.76
CA ARG A 529 3.62 -11.42 -2.91
C ARG A 529 2.46 -11.15 -3.87
N GLU A 530 2.05 -12.14 -4.67
CA GLU A 530 0.92 -12.00 -5.60
C GLU A 530 -0.44 -12.10 -4.91
N SER A 531 -0.50 -12.60 -3.68
CA SER A 531 -1.73 -12.79 -2.93
C SER A 531 -1.54 -12.48 -1.45
N MET A 532 -2.19 -11.42 -0.96
CA MET A 532 -2.18 -11.07 0.47
C MET A 532 -2.77 -12.19 1.34
N ALA A 533 -3.74 -12.95 0.82
CA ALA A 533 -4.29 -14.11 1.51
C ALA A 533 -3.21 -15.19 1.75
N LEU A 534 -2.37 -15.42 0.75
CA LEU A 534 -1.27 -16.38 0.81
C LEU A 534 -0.20 -15.89 1.80
N ALA A 535 0.26 -14.65 1.66
CA ALA A 535 1.25 -14.04 2.55
C ALA A 535 0.80 -13.96 4.01
N ARG A 536 -0.51 -13.77 4.26
CA ARG A 536 -1.08 -13.75 5.61
C ARG A 536 -1.07 -15.13 6.25
N GLN A 537 -1.49 -16.15 5.51
CA GLN A 537 -1.65 -17.50 6.05
C GLN A 537 -0.31 -18.24 6.18
N PHE A 538 0.55 -18.07 5.19
CA PHE A 538 1.85 -18.71 5.09
C PHE A 538 2.89 -17.60 4.85
N PRO A 539 3.51 -17.07 5.92
CA PRO A 539 4.41 -15.91 5.81
C PRO A 539 5.72 -16.21 5.08
N ASP A 540 6.18 -17.45 5.05
CA ASP A 540 7.40 -17.90 4.38
C ASP A 540 7.23 -19.33 3.87
N PHE A 541 8.22 -19.84 3.14
CA PHE A 541 8.14 -21.19 2.57
C PHE A 541 8.15 -22.27 3.67
N ASP A 542 8.82 -22.02 4.81
CA ASP A 542 8.87 -22.97 5.92
C ASP A 542 7.48 -23.14 6.55
N ALA A 543 6.73 -22.05 6.73
CA ALA A 543 5.34 -22.11 7.19
C ALA A 543 4.42 -22.85 6.22
N LEU A 544 4.67 -22.78 4.90
CA LEU A 544 3.94 -23.55 3.90
C LEU A 544 4.21 -25.05 4.00
N MET A 545 5.42 -25.43 4.44
CA MET A 545 5.87 -26.81 4.59
C MET A 545 5.58 -27.43 5.96
N ASP A 546 5.23 -26.62 6.97
CA ASP A 546 5.11 -27.03 8.38
C ASP A 546 4.14 -28.21 8.62
N SER A 547 3.07 -28.31 7.82
CA SER A 547 2.10 -29.42 7.93
C SER A 547 2.53 -30.71 7.23
N GLU A 548 3.65 -30.71 6.50
CA GLU A 548 4.12 -31.80 5.62
C GLU A 548 3.14 -32.21 4.49
N GLU A 549 2.02 -31.49 4.31
CA GLU A 549 1.00 -31.81 3.30
C GLU A 549 1.30 -31.24 1.91
N PHE A 550 2.18 -30.23 1.81
CA PHE A 550 2.46 -29.49 0.58
C PHE A 550 2.77 -30.40 -0.61
N ALA A 551 3.67 -31.37 -0.43
CA ALA A 551 4.06 -32.32 -1.49
C ALA A 551 2.88 -33.20 -1.93
N GLY A 552 2.04 -33.64 -0.97
CA GLY A 552 0.82 -34.40 -1.26
C GLY A 552 -0.19 -33.61 -2.10
N TRP A 553 -0.36 -32.31 -1.80
CA TRP A 553 -1.21 -31.42 -2.60
C TRP A 553 -0.63 -31.14 -3.99
N CYS A 554 0.68 -31.03 -4.13
CA CYS A 554 1.35 -30.91 -5.44
C CYS A 554 1.03 -32.12 -6.34
N GLU A 555 1.20 -33.32 -5.79
CA GLU A 555 0.95 -34.58 -6.47
C GLU A 555 -0.54 -34.78 -6.80
N THR A 556 -1.44 -34.39 -5.90
CA THR A 556 -2.88 -34.62 -6.06
C THR A 556 -3.54 -33.63 -7.03
N LEU A 557 -3.19 -32.34 -6.93
CA LEU A 557 -3.89 -31.26 -7.66
C LEU A 557 -3.20 -30.86 -8.96
N TYR A 558 -1.87 -30.82 -8.99
CA TYR A 558 -1.12 -30.17 -10.07
C TYR A 558 -0.34 -31.15 -10.95
N LYS A 559 0.06 -32.30 -10.42
CA LYS A 559 0.72 -33.34 -11.22
C LYS A 559 -0.13 -33.86 -12.38
N PRO A 560 -1.46 -34.09 -12.26
CA PRO A 560 -2.27 -34.49 -13.40
C PRO A 560 -2.21 -33.49 -14.56
N ILE A 561 -2.09 -32.20 -14.27
CA ILE A 561 -1.94 -31.12 -15.26
C ILE A 561 -0.56 -31.19 -15.91
N TYR A 562 0.48 -31.46 -15.11
CA TYR A 562 1.88 -31.52 -15.54
C TYR A 562 2.17 -32.75 -16.41
N ASP A 563 1.64 -33.91 -16.02
CA ASP A 563 1.85 -35.20 -16.70
C ASP A 563 0.90 -35.40 -17.89
N ALA A 564 -0.15 -34.58 -18.01
CA ALA A 564 -1.07 -34.62 -19.15
C ALA A 564 -0.31 -34.46 -20.48
N PRO A 565 -0.68 -35.21 -21.52
CA PRO A 565 0.05 -35.26 -22.79
C PRO A 565 -0.23 -34.02 -23.66
N TRP A 566 0.17 -32.84 -23.19
CA TRP A 566 0.10 -31.59 -23.96
C TRP A 566 1.04 -31.64 -25.17
N GLN A 567 0.47 -31.72 -26.36
CA GLN A 567 1.18 -31.76 -27.64
C GLN A 567 1.45 -30.34 -28.13
N SER A 568 2.67 -30.09 -28.59
CA SER A 568 3.04 -28.84 -29.25
C SER A 568 2.81 -28.96 -30.75
N LEU A 569 1.98 -28.08 -31.32
CA LEU A 569 1.69 -28.08 -32.75
C LEU A 569 2.64 -27.15 -33.55
N SER A 570 3.49 -26.39 -32.87
CA SER A 570 4.42 -25.42 -33.46
C SER A 570 5.81 -26.02 -33.79
N GLY A 571 5.81 -27.25 -34.30
CA GLY A 571 7.00 -27.96 -34.78
C GLY A 571 6.76 -28.58 -36.16
N GLY A 572 6.67 -27.75 -37.20
CA GLY A 572 6.69 -28.22 -38.57
C GLY A 572 8.11 -28.62 -39.00
N GLU A 573 8.54 -29.84 -38.72
CA GLU A 573 9.56 -30.57 -39.49
C GLU A 573 9.26 -32.09 -39.47
N GLY A 574 8.78 -32.58 -40.63
CA GLY A 574 9.05 -33.90 -41.23
C GLY A 574 9.00 -35.18 -40.39
N SER A 575 7.91 -35.92 -40.53
CA SER A 575 8.04 -37.37 -40.78
C SER A 575 7.04 -37.78 -41.86
N ALA A 576 7.58 -37.99 -43.07
CA ALA A 576 6.96 -38.79 -44.12
C ALA A 576 6.82 -40.26 -43.69
#